data_AF-A0A8S9KDB5-F1
#
_entry.id   AF-A0A8S9KDB5-F1
#
_cell.length_a   1.000
_cell.length_b   1.000
_cell.length_c   1.000
_cell.angle_alpha   90.00
_cell.angle_beta   90.00
_cell.angle_gamma   90.00
#
_symmetry.space_group_name_H-M   'P 1'
#
loop_
_entity.id
_entity.type
_entity.pdbx_description
1 polymer ?
#
loop_
_entity_poly.entity_id
_entity_poly.type
_entity_poly.pdbx_seq_one_letter_code
_entity_poly.pdbx_strand_id
1 'polypeptide(L)'
;MSVSSNILKENSRDLLREEEPGDAEVEFPIDDEDEDFSITSIRIVLVDSDPESLCLMKNLMTQFSYQVRDFKNGAEAIAFLMMSKHEIDLVIWDFHVPEINGLEALKTIGKEMDLPVVSM
;
A
#
# COMPACT_ATOMS: atom_id res chain seq x y z
N MET A 1 -52.29 -36.24 -29.74
CA MET A 1 -50.98 -36.91 -29.89
C MET A 1 -49.89 -35.85 -29.88
N SER A 2 -48.67 -36.22 -29.50
CA SER A 2 -47.36 -35.52 -29.52
C SER A 2 -47.24 -34.00 -29.83
N VAL A 3 -46.61 -33.30 -28.86
CA VAL A 3 -45.46 -32.34 -28.95
C VAL A 3 -45.02 -31.77 -30.33
N SER A 4 -44.92 -30.44 -30.52
CA SER A 4 -43.73 -29.53 -30.33
C SER A 4 -42.73 -29.52 -31.51
N SER A 5 -41.92 -28.48 -31.85
CA SER A 5 -41.65 -27.11 -31.35
C SER A 5 -40.94 -26.25 -32.43
N ASN A 6 -40.56 -24.98 -32.11
CA ASN A 6 -39.63 -24.00 -32.77
C ASN A 6 -40.30 -22.65 -33.15
N ILE A 7 -39.86 -21.41 -32.84
CA ILE A 7 -38.60 -20.72 -32.42
C ILE A 7 -37.83 -20.02 -33.58
N LEU A 8 -37.49 -18.71 -33.42
CA LEU A 8 -36.70 -17.79 -34.32
C LEU A 8 -37.48 -17.24 -35.56
N LYS A 9 -37.20 -16.09 -36.25
CA LYS A 9 -36.28 -14.90 -36.19
C LYS A 9 -36.77 -13.84 -37.26
N GLU A 10 -36.39 -12.55 -37.41
CA GLU A 10 -35.66 -11.52 -36.62
C GLU A 10 -35.84 -10.06 -37.21
N ASN A 11 -35.88 -9.02 -36.35
CA ASN A 11 -35.18 -7.70 -36.41
C ASN A 11 -35.11 -6.77 -37.66
N SER A 12 -35.60 -5.51 -37.52
CA SER A 12 -35.12 -4.25 -38.18
C SER A 12 -36.03 -3.05 -37.79
N ARG A 13 -35.60 -1.76 -37.70
CA ARG A 13 -34.28 -1.09 -37.50
C ARG A 13 -34.51 0.40 -37.11
N ASP A 14 -33.43 1.18 -36.93
CA ASP A 14 -33.30 2.66 -36.97
C ASP A 14 -33.64 3.48 -35.69
N LEU A 15 -32.65 4.08 -34.98
CA LEU A 15 -31.97 5.41 -35.15
C LEU A 15 -32.79 6.60 -34.56
N LEU A 16 -32.32 7.54 -33.71
CA LEU A 16 -30.98 7.94 -33.20
C LEU A 16 -31.07 8.79 -31.90
N ARG A 17 -30.04 8.73 -31.03
CA ARG A 17 -29.63 9.74 -30.01
C ARG A 17 -30.62 10.04 -28.84
N GLU A 18 -30.19 10.44 -27.64
CA GLU A 18 -28.86 10.80 -27.11
C GLU A 18 -28.50 9.95 -25.88
N GLU A 19 -27.20 9.75 -25.62
CA GLU A 19 -26.70 9.10 -24.40
C GLU A 19 -26.08 10.16 -23.46
N GLU A 20 -26.44 10.10 -22.18
CA GLU A 20 -25.91 10.95 -21.12
C GLU A 20 -24.44 10.60 -20.81
N PRO A 21 -23.62 11.55 -20.32
CA PRO A 21 -22.21 11.31 -19.99
C PRO A 21 -22.06 10.56 -18.65
N GLY A 22 -22.49 9.30 -18.63
CA GLY A 22 -22.33 8.40 -17.48
C GLY A 22 -20.90 7.86 -17.37
N ASP A 23 -20.29 8.08 -16.20
CA ASP A 23 -19.40 7.16 -15.50
C ASP A 23 -18.47 6.30 -16.38
N ALA A 24 -17.49 6.97 -17.00
CA ALA A 24 -16.38 6.29 -17.64
C ALA A 24 -15.46 5.64 -16.58
N GLU A 25 -15.81 4.43 -16.15
CA GLU A 25 -14.94 3.58 -15.35
C GLU A 25 -13.65 3.32 -16.14
N VAL A 26 -12.55 3.92 -15.68
CA VAL A 26 -11.23 3.65 -16.24
C VAL A 26 -10.78 2.31 -15.70
N GLU A 27 -11.13 1.24 -16.41
CA GLU A 27 -10.52 -0.08 -16.23
C GLU A 27 -9.01 0.05 -16.50
N PHE A 28 -8.24 0.19 -15.43
CA PHE A 28 -6.81 -0.05 -15.49
C PHE A 28 -6.63 -1.55 -15.79
N PRO A 29 -5.90 -1.92 -16.86
CA PRO A 29 -5.66 -3.32 -17.16
C PRO A 29 -4.88 -3.93 -15.99
N ILE A 30 -5.54 -4.84 -15.28
CA ILE A 30 -4.87 -5.78 -14.38
C ILE A 30 -4.30 -6.85 -15.30
N ASP A 31 -2.98 -6.89 -15.46
CA ASP A 31 -2.33 -8.03 -16.10
C ASP A 31 -2.46 -9.22 -15.15
N ASP A 32 -3.40 -10.13 -15.46
CA ASP A 32 -3.61 -11.43 -14.79
C ASP A 32 -2.45 -12.41 -15.12
N GLU A 33 -1.21 -11.96 -15.02
CA GLU A 33 -0.04 -12.85 -14.97
C GLU A 33 0.29 -13.13 -13.50
N ASP A 34 -0.11 -14.33 -13.04
CA ASP A 34 0.25 -14.91 -11.74
C ASP A 34 1.78 -15.18 -11.65
N GLU A 35 2.62 -14.13 -11.66
CA GLU A 35 3.95 -14.24 -11.07
C GLU A 35 3.78 -14.53 -9.57
N ASP A 36 4.13 -15.76 -9.17
CA ASP A 36 4.29 -16.16 -7.76
C ASP A 36 5.47 -15.42 -7.14
N PHE A 37 5.27 -14.11 -6.95
CA PHE A 37 6.01 -13.31 -5.98
C PHE A 37 5.75 -13.94 -4.62
N SER A 38 6.66 -14.84 -4.23
CA SER A 38 6.81 -15.29 -2.86
C SER A 38 6.95 -14.05 -1.97
N ILE A 39 5.84 -13.59 -1.38
CA ILE A 39 5.80 -12.36 -0.58
C ILE A 39 6.56 -12.64 0.71
N THR A 40 7.86 -12.41 0.68
CA THR A 40 8.70 -12.25 1.85
C THR A 40 8.15 -11.08 2.64
N SER A 41 7.35 -11.37 3.67
CA SER A 41 6.62 -10.39 4.48
C SER A 41 7.56 -9.28 4.95
N ILE A 42 7.42 -8.11 4.32
CA ILE A 42 8.35 -6.98 4.43
C ILE A 42 8.33 -6.44 5.86
N ARG A 43 9.52 -6.25 6.45
CA ARG A 43 9.71 -5.83 7.85
C ARG A 43 9.96 -4.33 7.88
N ILE A 44 8.97 -3.60 8.39
CA ILE A 44 8.90 -2.14 8.29
C ILE A 44 9.01 -1.53 9.69
N VAL A 45 9.92 -0.58 9.87
CA VAL A 45 9.90 0.31 11.04
C VAL A 45 9.08 1.56 10.69
N LEU A 46 8.09 1.87 11.51
CA LEU A 46 7.27 3.07 11.39
C LEU A 46 7.52 3.98 12.59
N VAL A 47 7.85 5.25 12.34
CA VAL A 47 8.13 6.26 13.37
C VAL A 47 7.23 7.47 13.16
N ASP A 48 6.27 7.67 14.05
CA ASP A 48 5.34 8.80 14.05
C ASP A 48 4.91 9.10 15.50
N SER A 49 4.92 10.38 15.87
CA SER A 49 4.53 10.83 17.20
C SER A 49 3.01 10.89 17.41
N ASP A 50 2.22 10.98 16.34
CA ASP A 50 0.76 11.01 16.44
C ASP A 50 0.17 9.60 16.65
N PRO A 51 -0.66 9.39 17.70
CA PRO A 51 -1.18 8.07 18.02
C PRO A 51 -2.29 7.57 17.09
N GLU A 52 -2.96 8.44 16.34
CA GLU A 52 -4.05 8.06 15.44
C GLU A 52 -3.50 7.67 14.07
N SER A 53 -2.58 8.48 13.53
CA SER A 53 -1.80 8.20 12.31
C SER A 53 -1.02 6.89 12.43
N LEU A 54 -0.21 6.72 13.49
CA LEU A 54 0.56 5.51 13.74
C LEU A 54 -0.34 4.24 13.81
N CYS A 55 -1.53 4.37 14.40
CA CYS A 55 -2.52 3.30 14.48
C CYS A 55 -3.12 2.96 13.10
N LEU A 56 -3.57 3.98 12.37
CA LEU A 56 -4.14 3.85 11.03
C LEU A 56 -3.16 3.18 10.06
N MET A 57 -1.93 3.69 9.99
CA MET A 57 -0.89 3.16 9.11
C MET A 57 -0.53 1.71 9.46
N LYS A 58 -0.34 1.40 10.74
CA LYS A 58 -0.04 0.02 11.20
C LYS A 58 -1.17 -0.95 10.83
N ASN A 59 -2.42 -0.55 10.98
CA ASN A 59 -3.57 -1.39 10.62
C ASN A 59 -3.63 -1.63 9.11
N LEU A 60 -3.46 -0.59 8.28
CA LEU A 60 -3.43 -0.72 6.82
C LEU A 60 -2.27 -1.62 6.36
N MET A 61 -1.05 -1.37 6.85
CA MET A 61 0.13 -2.13 6.47
C MET A 61 0.09 -3.60 6.89
N THR A 62 -0.51 -3.92 8.04
CA THR A 62 -0.68 -5.31 8.48
C THR A 62 -1.78 -6.04 7.70
N GLN A 63 -2.77 -5.34 7.12
CA GLN A 63 -3.69 -5.93 6.14
C GLN A 63 -2.98 -6.38 4.85
N PHE A 64 -1.93 -5.65 4.43
CA PHE A 64 -1.04 -6.05 3.32
C PHE A 64 0.07 -7.04 3.74
N SER A 65 -0.10 -7.72 4.88
CA SER A 65 0.83 -8.75 5.39
C SER A 65 2.26 -8.27 5.70
N TYR A 66 2.48 -6.97 5.90
CA TYR A 66 3.76 -6.43 6.34
C TYR A 66 3.98 -6.60 7.86
N GLN A 67 5.22 -6.88 8.25
CA GLN A 67 5.65 -6.95 9.65
C GLN A 67 6.03 -5.55 10.14
N VAL A 68 5.05 -4.80 10.65
CA VAL A 68 5.26 -3.44 11.16
C VAL A 68 5.73 -3.45 12.61
N ARG A 69 6.82 -2.72 12.89
CA ARG A 69 7.23 -2.33 14.25
C ARG A 69 7.19 -0.80 14.38
N ASP A 70 6.28 -0.34 15.22
CA ASP A 70 5.89 1.05 15.44
C ASP A 70 6.60 1.69 16.65
N PHE A 71 7.00 2.96 16.50
CA PHE A 71 7.60 3.77 17.55
C PHE A 71 6.99 5.17 17.57
N LYS A 72 6.73 5.70 18.77
CA LYS A 72 6.31 7.10 18.99
C LYS A 72 7.45 8.07 19.25
N ASN A 73 8.58 7.53 19.72
CA ASN A 73 9.76 8.29 20.09
C ASN A 73 10.91 7.95 19.12
N GLY A 74 11.49 8.98 18.50
CA GLY A 74 12.56 8.79 17.52
C GLY A 74 13.83 8.15 18.10
N ALA A 75 14.14 8.36 19.37
CA ALA A 75 15.35 7.80 20.00
C ALA A 75 15.21 6.30 20.27
N GLU A 76 14.02 5.83 20.66
CA GLU A 76 13.72 4.39 20.77
C GLU A 76 13.83 3.71 19.39
N ALA A 77 13.31 4.34 18.34
CA ALA A 77 13.42 3.84 16.96
C ALA A 77 14.88 3.74 16.49
N ILE A 78 15.68 4.81 16.67
CA ILE A 78 17.11 4.82 16.30
C ILE A 78 17.89 3.76 17.09
N ALA A 79 17.66 3.64 18.40
CA ALA A 79 18.34 2.64 19.24
C ALA A 79 17.97 1.21 18.83
N PHE A 80 16.69 0.96 18.51
CA PHE A 80 16.24 -0.33 17.97
C PHE A 80 16.91 -0.63 16.62
N LEU A 81 16.91 0.32 15.68
CA LEU A 81 17.50 0.15 14.35
C LEU A 81 19.02 -0.12 14.42
N MET A 82 19.76 0.54 15.33
CA MET A 82 21.18 0.26 15.57
C MET A 82 21.44 -1.21 15.97
N MET A 83 20.51 -1.84 16.68
CA MET A 83 20.64 -3.24 17.12
C MET A 83 20.14 -4.27 16.09
N SER A 84 19.28 -3.85 15.15
CA SER A 84 18.44 -4.78 14.37
C SER A 84 18.43 -4.53 12.86
N LYS A 85 19.21 -3.59 12.33
CA LYS A 85 19.13 -3.16 10.91
C LYS A 85 19.12 -4.28 9.85
N HIS A 86 19.75 -5.44 10.11
CA HIS A 86 19.76 -6.59 9.21
C HIS A 86 18.42 -7.36 9.18
N GLU A 87 17.48 -7.00 10.06
CA GLU A 87 16.12 -7.53 10.16
C GLU A 87 15.05 -6.57 9.59
N ILE A 88 15.44 -5.40 9.08
CA ILE A 88 14.52 -4.35 8.61
C ILE A 88 14.74 -4.08 7.12
N ASP A 89 13.65 -4.02 6.37
CA ASP A 89 13.64 -3.87 4.90
C ASP A 89 13.29 -2.43 4.46
N LEU A 90 12.54 -1.70 5.30
CA LEU A 90 12.13 -0.31 5.08
C LEU A 90 11.96 0.44 6.41
N VAL A 91 12.33 1.71 6.44
CA VAL A 91 11.93 2.66 7.50
C VAL A 91 11.00 3.72 6.93
N ILE A 92 9.91 4.02 7.65
CA ILE A 92 9.04 5.17 7.40
C ILE A 92 9.14 6.10 8.61
N TRP A 93 9.38 7.39 8.37
CA TRP A 93 9.69 8.37 9.40
C TRP A 93 8.96 9.70 9.16
N ASP A 94 8.07 10.10 10.07
CA ASP A 94 7.43 11.43 10.04
C ASP A 94 8.40 12.54 10.49
N PHE A 95 8.46 13.64 9.75
CA PHE A 95 9.40 14.73 10.01
C PHE A 95 9.14 15.50 11.33
N HIS A 96 7.93 15.41 11.91
CA HIS A 96 7.50 16.16 13.09
C HIS A 96 7.82 15.47 14.43
N VAL A 97 8.42 14.26 14.41
CA VAL A 97 8.88 13.53 15.62
C VAL A 97 9.80 14.44 16.46
N PRO A 98 9.34 14.94 17.63
CA PRO A 98 9.91 16.17 18.21
C PRO A 98 11.22 15.98 18.98
N GLU A 99 11.58 14.74 19.35
CA GLU A 99 12.75 14.48 20.20
C GLU A 99 14.07 14.35 19.43
N ILE A 100 14.02 14.22 18.10
CA ILE A 100 15.20 14.07 17.23
C ILE A 100 15.10 14.99 16.01
N ASN A 101 16.24 15.60 15.64
CA ASN A 101 16.40 16.28 14.37
C ASN A 101 16.20 15.28 13.21
N GLY A 102 15.04 15.33 12.53
CA GLY A 102 14.68 14.41 11.46
C GLY A 102 15.73 14.30 10.35
N LEU A 103 16.44 15.38 10.02
CA LEU A 103 17.53 15.33 9.04
C LEU A 103 18.74 14.49 9.51
N GLU A 104 19.03 14.48 10.81
CA GLU A 104 20.08 13.65 11.40
C GLU A 104 19.62 12.19 11.54
N ALA A 105 18.34 11.93 11.83
CA ALA A 105 17.76 10.60 11.78
C ALA A 105 17.85 10.00 10.36
N LEU A 106 17.30 10.69 9.35
CA LEU A 106 17.33 10.27 7.95
C LEU A 106 18.76 10.07 7.44
N LYS A 107 19.71 10.93 7.81
CA LYS A 107 21.13 10.75 7.51
C LYS A 107 21.71 9.49 8.16
N THR A 108 21.42 9.25 9.44
CA THR A 108 21.94 8.07 10.16
C THR A 108 21.38 6.78 9.55
N ILE A 109 20.08 6.72 9.31
CA ILE A 109 19.37 5.57 8.73
C ILE A 109 19.84 5.32 7.29
N GLY A 110 19.69 6.30 6.40
CA GLY A 110 19.97 6.15 4.97
C GLY A 110 21.46 6.07 4.61
N LYS A 111 22.37 6.64 5.41
CA LYS A 111 23.81 6.70 5.07
C LYS A 111 24.74 5.88 5.97
N GLU A 112 24.35 5.64 7.23
CA GLU A 112 25.22 4.97 8.21
C GLU A 112 24.70 3.56 8.55
N MET A 113 23.38 3.34 8.46
CA MET A 113 22.77 2.01 8.54
C MET A 113 22.65 1.33 7.15
N ASP A 114 22.56 2.11 6.07
CA ASP A 114 22.32 1.68 4.67
C ASP A 114 20.90 1.08 4.49
N LEU A 115 19.91 1.71 5.13
CA LEU A 115 18.51 1.31 5.08
C LEU A 115 17.67 2.20 4.15
N PRO A 116 16.77 1.63 3.32
CA PRO A 116 15.75 2.39 2.61
C PRO A 116 14.89 3.18 3.60
N VAL A 117 14.68 4.47 3.33
CA VAL A 117 13.86 5.34 4.18
C VAL A 117 12.93 6.22 3.36
N VAL A 118 11.67 6.29 3.79
CA VAL A 118 10.64 7.21 3.27
C VAL A 118 10.30 8.20 4.38
N SER A 119 10.45 9.49 4.10
CA SER A 119 10.00 10.57 4.98
C SER A 119 8.57 11.00 4.64
N MET A 120 7.80 11.36 5.66
CA MET A 120 6.48 12.00 5.55
C MET A 120 6.51 13.39 6.19
#